data_AF-A0A419ACG7-F1
#
_entry.id   AF-A0A419ACG7-F1
#
_cell.length_a   1.000
_cell.length_b   1.000
_cell.length_c   1.000
_cell.angle_alpha   90.00
_cell.angle_beta   90.00
_cell.angle_gamma   90.00
#
_symmetry.space_group_name_H-M   'P 1'
#
loop_
_entity.id
_entity.type
_entity.pdbx_description
1 polymer ?
#
loop_
_entity_poly.entity_id
_entity_poly.type
_entity_poly.pdbx_seq_one_letter_code
_entity_poly.pdbx_strand_id
1 'polypeptide(L)'
;MARAQGARARIALAFETTYGTPPGSGYTRMPFASTTLGSEQPLLNSELLGYGRDPLAPVKDAVTADGDVVVPIDAEAFGFWLKAAFGAPTTTGSSPGPYTHTFQSGGWTLPSMAIETAMPEVPRYAIYSGVVLDQLSWQMQRSGMLTATARLVAQGETVATTSSAGTPTELDLIRFGHFNGAIKRNGTALGNVISTEITYANNLDRIETIRADGMIDGADPSIAALTGRTEVRFADQTLVTQAINGTSCELEFSYSLVSGESLTVTVHAVYLPRPRIEIGGPQGIQASFDWQAARDATLGRMCTVTLINDIEEY
;
A
#
# COMPACT_ATOMS: atom_id res chain seq x y z
N MET A 1 26.90 -8.05 24.54
CA MET A 1 26.28 -7.51 23.32
C MET A 1 24.82 -7.92 23.32
N ALA A 2 23.89 -6.97 23.39
CA ALA A 2 22.47 -7.26 23.21
C ALA A 2 22.22 -7.62 21.73
N ARG A 3 21.33 -8.56 21.48
CA ARG A 3 20.89 -8.95 20.13
C ARG A 3 19.52 -8.33 19.90
N ALA A 4 19.31 -7.69 18.76
CA ALA A 4 18.01 -7.17 18.39
C ALA A 4 17.01 -8.30 18.11
N GLN A 5 15.78 -8.14 18.58
CA GLN A 5 14.65 -9.03 18.36
C GLN A 5 13.56 -8.29 17.56
N GLY A 6 13.12 -8.89 16.44
CA GLY A 6 12.04 -8.33 15.62
C GLY A 6 10.73 -8.10 16.39
N ALA A 7 10.46 -8.91 17.42
CA ALA A 7 9.29 -8.74 18.29
C ALA A 7 9.26 -7.42 19.08
N ARG A 8 10.41 -6.74 19.21
CA ARG A 8 10.53 -5.42 19.86
C ARG A 8 10.76 -4.28 18.87
N ALA A 9 10.80 -4.60 17.58
CA ALA A 9 10.89 -3.58 16.55
C ALA A 9 9.62 -2.74 16.52
N ARG A 10 9.76 -1.45 16.17
CA ARG A 10 8.64 -0.52 16.08
C ARG A 10 8.72 0.25 14.78
N ILE A 11 7.56 0.61 14.25
CA ILE A 11 7.41 1.56 13.15
C ILE A 11 6.60 2.74 13.66
N ALA A 12 7.10 3.95 13.41
CA ALA A 12 6.39 5.19 13.67
C ALA A 12 6.30 5.99 12.36
N LEU A 13 5.13 6.55 12.07
CA LEU A 13 4.83 7.25 10.82
C LEU A 13 4.28 8.64 11.12
N ALA A 14 4.79 9.66 10.42
CA ALA A 14 4.22 11.01 10.40
C ALA A 14 4.20 11.53 8.96
N PHE A 15 3.22 12.35 8.60
CA PHE A 15 3.21 13.04 7.31
C PHE A 15 4.13 14.26 7.34
N GLU A 16 4.88 14.48 6.26
CA GLU A 16 5.75 15.63 6.12
C GLU A 16 4.96 16.84 5.63
N THR A 17 5.35 18.04 6.07
CA THR A 17 4.84 19.30 5.50
C THR A 17 5.62 19.72 4.27
N THR A 18 6.90 19.34 4.20
CA THR A 18 7.81 19.58 3.07
C THR A 18 8.53 18.27 2.76
N TYR A 19 8.53 17.88 1.49
CA TYR A 19 9.16 16.64 1.02
C TYR A 19 10.59 16.50 1.52
N GLY A 20 10.92 15.35 2.11
CA GLY A 20 12.27 15.05 2.58
C GLY A 20 12.63 15.68 3.93
N THR A 21 11.67 16.35 4.59
CA THR A 21 11.89 17.00 5.90
C THR A 21 11.04 16.31 6.97
N PRO A 22 11.63 15.38 7.75
CA PRO A 22 10.91 14.73 8.85
C PRO A 22 10.38 15.73 9.87
N PRO A 23 9.12 15.60 10.30
CA PRO A 23 8.57 16.46 11.35
C PRO A 23 9.23 16.15 12.71
N GLY A 24 9.25 17.13 13.62
CA GLY A 24 9.78 16.93 14.98
C GLY A 24 8.81 16.20 15.93
N SER A 25 7.56 16.01 15.52
CA SER A 25 6.48 15.42 16.33
C SER A 25 5.32 14.96 15.42
N GLY A 26 4.27 14.37 16.01
CA GLY A 26 3.06 13.93 15.27
C GLY A 26 3.19 12.53 14.69
N TYR A 27 4.10 11.73 15.23
CA TYR A 27 4.24 10.33 14.85
C TYR A 27 3.16 9.47 15.48
N THR A 28 2.66 8.53 14.70
CA THR A 28 1.74 7.49 15.13
C THR A 28 2.41 6.13 15.00
N ARG A 29 2.27 5.27 15.99
CA ARG A 29 2.83 3.92 15.96
C ARG A 29 2.02 3.05 15.02
N MET A 30 2.67 2.51 14.00
CA MET A 30 2.02 1.66 13.01
C MET A 30 2.14 0.18 13.40
N PRO A 31 1.02 -0.58 13.39
CA PRO A 31 1.08 -2.02 13.45
C PRO A 31 1.65 -2.58 12.13
N PHE A 32 2.57 -3.54 12.22
CA PHE A 32 3.19 -4.14 11.04
C PHE A 32 3.52 -5.62 11.31
N ALA A 33 3.62 -6.40 10.24
CA ALA A 33 4.04 -7.81 10.26
C ALA A 33 5.50 -7.97 9.84
N SER A 34 5.93 -7.20 8.84
CA SER A 34 7.31 -7.18 8.35
C SER A 34 7.61 -5.85 7.63
N THR A 35 8.91 -5.55 7.50
CA THR A 35 9.38 -4.46 6.64
C THR A 35 10.72 -4.81 6.02
N THR A 36 10.92 -4.40 4.78
CA THR A 36 12.21 -4.45 4.06
C THR A 36 12.74 -3.05 3.75
N LEU A 37 12.08 -1.99 4.26
CA LEU A 37 12.47 -0.61 4.03
C LEU A 37 13.91 -0.40 4.52
N GLY A 38 14.78 0.04 3.61
CA GLY A 38 16.20 0.18 3.86
C GLY A 38 16.90 0.96 2.75
N SER A 39 18.07 1.53 3.07
CA SER A 39 18.94 2.10 2.05
C SER A 39 20.00 1.11 1.60
N GLU A 40 20.22 1.07 0.30
CA GLU A 40 21.30 0.32 -0.34
C GLU A 40 22.21 1.28 -1.11
N GLN A 41 23.50 0.97 -1.09
CA GLN A 41 24.52 1.70 -1.85
C GLN A 41 25.49 0.68 -2.47
N PRO A 42 25.37 0.39 -3.78
CA PRO A 42 26.25 -0.56 -4.42
C PRO A 42 27.68 -0.03 -4.55
N LEU A 43 28.60 -0.97 -4.75
CA LEU A 43 30.02 -0.70 -4.99
C LEU A 43 30.35 -0.98 -6.45
N LEU A 44 30.93 0.01 -7.13
CA LEU A 44 31.42 -0.09 -8.49
C LEU A 44 32.89 -0.55 -8.48
N ASN A 45 33.21 -1.54 -9.31
CA ASN A 45 34.58 -1.98 -9.50
C ASN A 45 35.43 -0.85 -10.08
N SER A 46 36.67 -0.72 -9.62
CA SER A 46 37.63 0.22 -10.19
C SER A 46 37.93 -0.14 -11.65
N GLU A 47 37.77 0.83 -12.55
CA GLU A 47 38.10 0.71 -13.97
C GLU A 47 39.59 0.85 -14.30
N LEU A 48 40.42 1.24 -13.33
CA LEU A 48 41.84 1.53 -13.54
C LEU A 48 42.65 0.28 -13.92
N LEU A 49 43.36 0.36 -15.05
CA LEU A 49 44.23 -0.69 -15.56
C LEU A 49 45.70 -0.41 -15.23
N GLY A 50 46.53 -1.47 -15.17
CA GLY A 50 47.99 -1.35 -14.99
C GLY A 50 48.49 -1.44 -13.54
N TYR A 51 47.61 -1.74 -12.57
CA TYR A 51 47.95 -1.86 -11.14
C TYR A 51 48.21 -3.29 -10.65
N GLY A 52 48.35 -4.25 -11.57
CA GLY A 52 48.58 -5.66 -11.24
C GLY A 52 47.34 -6.54 -11.46
N ARG A 53 47.35 -7.74 -10.86
CA ARG A 53 46.30 -8.76 -11.01
C ARG A 53 45.20 -8.63 -9.95
N ASP A 54 45.50 -8.04 -8.81
CA ASP A 54 44.55 -7.85 -7.72
C ASP A 54 43.69 -6.60 -7.96
N PRO A 55 42.37 -6.63 -7.66
CA PRO A 55 41.47 -5.51 -7.89
C PRO A 55 41.76 -4.35 -6.93
N LEU A 56 41.57 -3.12 -7.43
CA LEU A 56 41.67 -1.92 -6.60
C LEU A 56 40.38 -1.67 -5.80
N ALA A 57 40.47 -0.74 -4.84
CA ALA A 57 39.35 -0.36 -4.00
C ALA A 57 38.14 0.10 -4.86
N PRO A 58 36.93 -0.38 -4.57
CA PRO A 58 35.74 0.02 -5.31
C PRO A 58 35.31 1.45 -4.95
N VAL A 59 34.49 2.04 -5.81
CA VAL A 59 33.86 3.36 -5.61
C VAL A 59 32.39 3.16 -5.22
N LYS A 60 31.85 4.05 -4.40
CA LYS A 60 30.42 4.02 -4.02
C LYS A 60 29.55 4.57 -5.14
N ASP A 61 28.43 3.91 -5.39
CA ASP A 61 27.40 4.38 -6.32
C ASP A 61 26.33 5.26 -5.63
N ALA A 62 25.28 5.63 -6.35
CA ALA A 62 24.10 6.32 -5.82
C ALA A 62 23.41 5.51 -4.71
N VAL A 63 22.73 6.22 -3.80
CA VAL A 63 21.98 5.62 -2.69
C VAL A 63 20.52 5.47 -3.10
N THR A 64 19.97 4.28 -2.92
CA THR A 64 18.54 4.02 -3.11
C THR A 64 17.91 3.62 -1.79
N ALA A 65 16.79 4.25 -1.42
CA ALA A 65 16.04 3.90 -0.22
C ALA A 65 14.61 3.49 -0.61
N ASP A 66 14.28 2.22 -0.47
CA ASP A 66 12.96 1.69 -0.78
C ASP A 66 12.70 0.36 -0.07
N GLY A 67 11.48 -0.14 -0.22
CA GLY A 67 11.09 -1.44 0.29
C GLY A 67 9.61 -1.51 0.59
N ASP A 68 9.23 -2.60 1.23
CA ASP A 68 7.85 -2.91 1.55
C ASP A 68 7.61 -2.83 3.05
N VAL A 69 6.37 -2.51 3.42
CA VAL A 69 5.83 -2.70 4.76
C VAL A 69 4.56 -3.53 4.65
N VAL A 70 4.51 -4.66 5.35
CA VAL A 70 3.31 -5.49 5.43
C VAL A 70 2.53 -5.09 6.68
N VAL A 71 1.31 -4.61 6.50
CA VAL A 71 0.45 -4.07 7.57
C VAL A 71 -0.87 -4.82 7.63
N PRO A 72 -1.51 -4.94 8.82
CA PRO A 72 -2.88 -5.41 8.88
C PRO A 72 -3.82 -4.41 8.20
N ILE A 73 -4.93 -4.88 7.66
CA ILE A 73 -6.05 -4.02 7.30
C ILE A 73 -6.94 -3.90 8.54
N ASP A 74 -6.89 -2.74 9.18
CA ASP A 74 -7.61 -2.43 10.40
C ASP A 74 -8.41 -1.13 10.27
N ALA A 75 -9.33 -0.89 11.19
CA ALA A 75 -10.24 0.24 11.13
C ALA A 75 -9.57 1.59 11.39
N GLU A 76 -8.42 1.64 12.07
CA GLU A 76 -7.79 2.91 12.47
C GLU A 76 -6.51 3.18 11.68
N ALA A 77 -5.46 2.37 11.85
CA ALA A 77 -4.13 2.64 11.29
C ALA A 77 -4.11 2.53 9.76
N PHE A 78 -4.99 1.74 9.15
CA PHE A 78 -5.06 1.61 7.69
C PHE A 78 -5.41 2.93 6.98
N GLY A 79 -6.11 3.86 7.67
CA GLY A 79 -6.40 5.19 7.13
C GLY A 79 -5.15 6.02 6.81
N PHE A 80 -4.04 5.84 7.53
CA PHE A 80 -2.76 6.49 7.21
C PHE A 80 -2.20 5.99 5.88
N TRP A 81 -2.28 4.69 5.62
CA TRP A 81 -1.85 4.10 4.35
C TRP A 81 -2.77 4.48 3.19
N LEU A 82 -4.07 4.61 3.43
CA LEU A 82 -5.02 5.14 2.45
C LEU A 82 -4.73 6.61 2.11
N LYS A 83 -4.42 7.44 3.11
CA LYS A 83 -3.98 8.82 2.88
C LYS A 83 -2.68 8.88 2.08
N ALA A 84 -1.73 8.00 2.36
CA ALA A 84 -0.49 7.89 1.58
C ALA A 84 -0.75 7.50 0.12
N ALA A 85 -1.70 6.59 -0.13
CA ALA A 85 -2.01 6.09 -1.47
C ALA A 85 -2.84 7.07 -2.31
N PHE A 86 -3.82 7.76 -1.69
CA PHE A 86 -4.85 8.54 -2.40
C PHE A 86 -4.81 10.05 -2.11
N GLY A 87 -4.03 10.50 -1.13
CA GLY A 87 -4.10 11.85 -0.58
C GLY A 87 -5.10 12.00 0.56
N ALA A 88 -5.24 13.22 1.07
CA ALA A 88 -6.12 13.50 2.22
C ALA A 88 -7.58 13.13 1.92
N PRO A 89 -8.27 12.45 2.85
CA PRO A 89 -9.68 12.13 2.66
C PRO A 89 -10.55 13.37 2.80
N THR A 90 -11.75 13.31 2.20
CA THR A 90 -12.86 14.16 2.66
C THR A 90 -13.51 13.49 3.86
N THR A 91 -13.38 14.09 5.04
CA THR A 91 -14.00 13.60 6.28
C THR A 91 -15.32 14.30 6.56
N THR A 92 -16.33 13.52 6.96
CA THR A 92 -17.60 14.01 7.49
C THR A 92 -17.93 13.29 8.79
N GLY A 93 -18.80 13.87 9.62
CA GLY A 93 -19.10 13.36 10.97
C GLY A 93 -18.85 14.43 12.02
N SER A 94 -19.12 14.09 13.28
CA SER A 94 -18.89 14.99 14.42
C SER A 94 -18.49 14.18 15.64
N SER A 95 -17.64 14.75 16.48
CA SER A 95 -17.19 14.13 17.73
C SER A 95 -18.38 13.66 18.58
N PRO A 96 -18.32 12.43 19.15
CA PRO A 96 -17.16 11.53 19.24
C PRO A 96 -17.00 10.52 18.09
N GLY A 97 -17.77 10.63 17.00
CA GLY A 97 -17.81 9.65 15.91
C GLY A 97 -19.20 9.00 15.73
N PRO A 98 -19.38 8.17 14.69
CA PRO A 98 -18.36 7.79 13.72
C PRO A 98 -18.10 8.90 12.70
N TYR A 99 -16.88 8.95 12.19
CA TYR A 99 -16.47 9.73 11.05
C TYR A 99 -16.51 8.87 9.77
N THR A 100 -16.79 9.50 8.65
CA THR A 100 -16.74 8.89 7.32
C THR A 100 -15.67 9.58 6.49
N HIS A 101 -14.61 8.86 6.18
CA HIS A 101 -13.48 9.30 5.37
C HIS A 101 -13.62 8.77 3.96
N THR A 102 -13.67 9.68 2.98
CA THR A 102 -13.74 9.33 1.56
C THR A 102 -12.43 9.67 0.86
N PHE A 103 -11.72 8.65 0.39
CA PHE A 103 -10.52 8.76 -0.44
C PHE A 103 -10.87 8.53 -1.91
N GLN A 104 -10.20 9.23 -2.83
CA GLN A 104 -10.50 9.19 -4.26
C GLN A 104 -9.22 8.99 -5.06
N SER A 105 -9.24 8.10 -6.05
CA SER A 105 -8.12 7.94 -7.00
C SER A 105 -7.99 9.14 -7.95
N GLY A 106 -6.79 9.37 -8.45
CA GLY A 106 -6.52 10.34 -9.53
C GLY A 106 -6.02 11.70 -9.05
N GLY A 107 -5.67 11.85 -7.78
CA GLY A 107 -4.98 13.03 -7.27
C GLY A 107 -3.52 13.08 -7.78
N TRP A 108 -3.07 14.28 -8.15
CA TRP A 108 -1.68 14.52 -8.59
C TRP A 108 -0.71 14.81 -7.44
N THR A 109 -1.24 15.14 -6.27
CA THR A 109 -0.43 15.44 -5.08
C THR A 109 -0.60 14.31 -4.09
N LEU A 110 0.44 13.49 -3.95
CA LEU A 110 0.55 12.49 -2.91
C LEU A 110 1.33 13.06 -1.73
N PRO A 111 0.92 12.80 -0.49
CA PRO A 111 1.66 13.25 0.68
C PRO A 111 2.92 12.41 0.83
N SER A 112 4.02 13.05 1.21
CA SER A 112 5.19 12.33 1.69
C SER A 112 5.13 12.10 3.20
N MET A 113 5.85 11.09 3.65
CA MET A 113 5.89 10.65 5.04
C MET A 113 7.32 10.53 5.53
N ALA A 114 7.47 10.66 6.84
CA ALA A 114 8.64 10.21 7.55
C ALA A 114 8.30 8.93 8.30
N ILE A 115 9.08 7.88 8.08
CA ILE A 115 8.90 6.58 8.75
C ILE A 115 10.15 6.28 9.58
N GLU A 116 10.00 6.05 10.87
CA GLU A 116 11.07 5.56 11.72
C GLU A 116 10.93 4.05 11.94
N THR A 117 11.97 3.28 11.62
CA THR A 117 12.12 1.89 12.07
C THR A 117 13.08 1.83 13.25
N ALA A 118 12.59 1.32 14.38
CA ALA A 118 13.35 1.28 15.62
C ALA A 118 13.69 -0.15 16.01
N MET A 119 14.96 -0.39 16.36
CA MET A 119 15.44 -1.59 17.01
C MET A 119 16.05 -1.23 18.38
N PRO A 120 15.26 -1.05 19.45
CA PRO A 120 15.75 -0.42 20.69
C PRO A 120 16.88 -1.19 21.41
N GLU A 121 16.94 -2.51 21.24
CA GLU A 121 17.96 -3.36 21.87
C GLU A 121 19.37 -3.17 21.29
N VAL A 122 19.45 -2.74 20.04
CA VAL A 122 20.68 -2.30 19.38
C VAL A 122 20.35 -0.92 18.83
N PRO A 123 20.58 0.16 19.60
CA PRO A 123 19.96 1.47 19.42
C PRO A 123 20.18 2.02 18.02
N ARG A 124 19.27 1.62 17.13
CA ARG A 124 19.25 1.91 15.70
C ARG A 124 17.83 2.37 15.42
N TYR A 125 17.72 3.67 15.22
CA TYR A 125 16.49 4.36 14.86
C TYR A 125 16.75 4.94 13.48
N ALA A 126 16.26 4.24 12.46
CA ALA A 126 16.41 4.67 11.08
C ALA A 126 15.17 5.45 10.67
N ILE A 127 15.36 6.73 10.36
CA ILE A 127 14.30 7.57 9.82
C ILE A 127 14.46 7.67 8.30
N TYR A 128 13.42 7.25 7.59
CA TYR A 128 13.27 7.42 6.16
C TYR A 128 12.47 8.68 5.91
N SER A 129 13.02 9.63 5.16
CA SER A 129 12.37 10.88 4.79
C SER A 129 11.88 10.86 3.34
N GLY A 130 10.92 11.72 3.00
CA GLY A 130 10.39 11.82 1.65
C GLY A 130 9.76 10.51 1.16
N VAL A 131 9.14 9.73 2.08
CA VAL A 131 8.56 8.44 1.75
C VAL A 131 7.24 8.63 1.03
N VAL A 132 7.11 8.12 -0.18
CA VAL A 132 5.89 8.13 -0.98
C VAL A 132 5.44 6.70 -1.26
N LEU A 133 4.13 6.46 -1.23
CA LEU A 133 3.56 5.13 -1.48
C LEU A 133 3.37 4.90 -2.98
N ASP A 134 4.08 3.90 -3.51
CA ASP A 134 4.00 3.49 -4.91
C ASP A 134 2.86 2.50 -5.17
N GLN A 135 2.74 1.48 -4.33
CA GLN A 135 1.73 0.44 -4.52
C GLN A 135 1.13 -0.02 -3.20
N LEU A 136 -0.18 -0.22 -3.19
CA LEU A 136 -0.90 -0.89 -2.11
C LEU A 136 -1.61 -2.12 -2.67
N SER A 137 -1.29 -3.30 -2.15
CA SER A 137 -1.91 -4.56 -2.59
C SER A 137 -2.36 -5.44 -1.43
N TRP A 138 -3.46 -6.16 -1.63
CA TRP A 138 -3.95 -7.16 -0.68
C TRP A 138 -4.79 -8.21 -1.39
N GLN A 139 -5.10 -9.29 -0.67
CA GLN A 139 -5.93 -10.37 -1.17
C GLN A 139 -7.10 -10.62 -0.23
N MET A 140 -8.31 -10.75 -0.78
CA MET A 140 -9.45 -11.38 -0.10
C MET A 140 -9.44 -12.87 -0.41
N GLN A 141 -9.63 -13.69 0.62
CA GLN A 141 -9.72 -15.14 0.50
C GLN A 141 -10.57 -15.68 1.65
N ARG A 142 -10.85 -16.98 1.68
CA ARG A 142 -11.73 -17.58 2.71
C ARG A 142 -11.16 -17.54 4.13
N SER A 143 -9.85 -17.57 4.30
CA SER A 143 -9.19 -17.74 5.60
C SER A 143 -7.80 -17.15 5.60
N GLY A 144 -7.26 -16.87 6.79
CA GLY A 144 -5.93 -16.27 6.95
C GLY A 144 -6.03 -14.90 7.61
N MET A 145 -4.89 -14.23 7.70
CA MET A 145 -4.82 -12.86 8.21
C MET A 145 -4.96 -11.89 7.04
N LEU A 146 -5.88 -10.94 7.16
CA LEU A 146 -6.02 -9.89 6.16
C LEU A 146 -4.91 -8.84 6.38
N THR A 147 -3.97 -8.80 5.45
CA THR A 147 -2.85 -7.85 5.42
C THR A 147 -2.72 -7.21 4.06
N ALA A 148 -2.23 -5.98 4.03
CA ALA A 148 -1.83 -5.28 2.83
C ALA A 148 -0.31 -5.11 2.79
N THR A 149 0.24 -5.07 1.59
CA THR A 149 1.63 -4.70 1.32
C THR A 149 1.67 -3.29 0.77
N ALA A 150 2.34 -2.38 1.47
CA ALA A 150 2.64 -1.03 1.00
C ALA A 150 4.07 -1.01 0.46
N ARG A 151 4.23 -0.78 -0.84
CA ARG A 151 5.51 -0.56 -1.50
C ARG A 151 5.85 0.91 -1.46
N LEU A 152 7.04 1.24 -0.97
CA LEU A 152 7.44 2.60 -0.62
C LEU A 152 8.72 2.99 -1.34
N VAL A 153 8.80 4.27 -1.71
CA VAL A 153 10.02 4.91 -2.22
C VAL A 153 10.37 6.05 -1.27
N ALA A 154 11.56 6.04 -0.70
CA ALA A 154 12.05 7.06 0.20
C ALA A 154 13.12 7.92 -0.49
N GLN A 155 13.25 9.17 -0.06
CA GLN A 155 14.33 10.03 -0.51
C GLN A 155 15.69 9.53 0.02
N GLY A 156 15.72 9.17 1.30
CA GLY A 156 16.93 8.70 1.96
C GLY A 156 16.66 8.23 3.39
N GLU A 157 17.72 7.82 4.07
CA GLU A 157 17.71 7.31 5.44
C GLU A 157 18.74 8.03 6.29
N THR A 158 18.34 8.39 7.50
CA THR A 158 19.26 8.83 8.55
C THR A 158 19.15 7.88 9.74
N VAL A 159 20.28 7.40 10.25
CA VAL A 159 20.32 6.46 11.38
C VAL A 159 20.85 7.16 12.63
N ALA A 160 20.10 7.07 13.72
CA ALA A 160 20.47 7.59 15.02
C ALA A 160 20.46 6.50 16.10
N THR A 161 21.04 6.84 17.26
CA THR A 161 21.01 6.00 18.47
C THR A 161 19.85 6.32 19.41
N THR A 162 19.05 7.34 19.08
CA THR A 162 17.85 7.75 19.79
C THR A 162 16.71 7.98 18.80
N SER A 163 15.47 7.72 19.24
CA SER A 163 14.29 7.97 18.42
C SER A 163 14.14 9.46 18.14
N SER A 164 13.88 9.80 16.87
CA SER A 164 13.43 11.12 16.43
C SER A 164 11.90 11.23 16.49
N ALA A 165 11.19 10.10 16.49
CA ALA A 165 9.73 10.05 16.59
C ALA A 165 9.18 10.39 17.99
N GLY A 166 10.04 10.50 19.00
CA GLY A 166 9.66 10.86 20.36
C GLY A 166 8.80 9.78 21.02
N THR A 167 7.60 10.16 21.48
CA THR A 167 6.58 9.21 21.96
C THR A 167 5.43 9.19 20.94
N PRO A 168 5.41 8.20 20.04
CA PRO A 168 4.35 8.12 19.04
C PRO A 168 2.97 7.91 19.69
N THR A 169 1.94 8.48 19.08
CA THR A 169 0.55 8.19 19.41
C THR A 169 0.29 6.70 19.16
N GLU A 170 -0.38 6.04 20.10
CA GLU A 170 -0.80 4.64 19.96
C GLU A 170 -2.23 4.61 19.41
N LEU A 171 -2.51 3.63 18.54
CA LEU A 171 -3.84 3.37 18.00
C LEU A 171 -4.35 2.02 18.51
N ASP A 172 -5.65 1.89 18.62
CA ASP A 172 -6.26 0.61 18.97
C ASP A 172 -6.33 -0.27 17.71
N LEU A 173 -5.79 -1.49 17.82
CA LEU A 173 -5.73 -2.40 16.69
C LEU A 173 -7.08 -3.10 16.48
N ILE A 174 -7.91 -2.56 15.59
CA ILE A 174 -9.25 -3.08 15.27
C ILE A 174 -9.22 -3.76 13.88
N ARG A 175 -8.83 -5.04 13.82
CA ARG A 175 -8.63 -5.74 12.54
C ARG A 175 -9.93 -6.10 11.83
N PHE A 176 -9.96 -5.87 10.51
CA PHE A 176 -10.90 -6.56 9.65
C PHE A 176 -10.42 -7.99 9.39
N GLY A 177 -11.35 -8.93 9.38
CA GLY A 177 -11.10 -10.31 8.98
C GLY A 177 -11.66 -10.60 7.59
N HIS A 178 -11.14 -11.65 6.93
CA HIS A 178 -11.74 -12.15 5.69
C HIS A 178 -13.21 -12.54 5.84
N PHE A 179 -13.61 -13.02 7.02
CA PHE A 179 -15.00 -13.37 7.34
C PHE A 179 -15.95 -12.18 7.28
N ASN A 180 -15.43 -10.97 7.51
CA ASN A 180 -16.18 -9.71 7.44
C ASN A 180 -16.35 -9.20 6.00
N GLY A 181 -15.75 -9.88 5.03
CA GLY A 181 -15.65 -9.45 3.65
C GLY A 181 -16.90 -9.73 2.82
N ALA A 182 -17.27 -8.80 1.94
CA ALA A 182 -18.26 -9.01 0.90
C ALA A 182 -17.78 -8.44 -0.43
N ILE A 183 -18.15 -9.11 -1.53
CA ILE A 183 -17.84 -8.69 -2.90
C ILE A 183 -19.15 -8.50 -3.62
N LYS A 184 -19.35 -7.33 -4.23
CA LYS A 184 -20.52 -7.05 -5.07
C LYS A 184 -20.10 -6.64 -6.47
N ARG A 185 -20.96 -6.93 -7.43
CA ARG A 185 -20.91 -6.45 -8.80
C ARG A 185 -22.21 -5.71 -9.10
N ASN A 186 -22.12 -4.45 -9.51
CA ASN A 186 -23.28 -3.59 -9.78
C ASN A 186 -24.32 -3.63 -8.63
N GLY A 187 -23.84 -3.50 -7.39
CA GLY A 187 -24.68 -3.55 -6.18
C GLY A 187 -25.22 -4.93 -5.78
N THR A 188 -25.01 -5.98 -6.57
CA THR A 188 -25.46 -7.35 -6.26
C THR A 188 -24.30 -8.22 -5.79
N ALA A 189 -24.50 -9.06 -4.77
CA ALA A 189 -23.45 -9.96 -4.28
C ALA A 189 -22.89 -10.86 -5.40
N LEU A 190 -21.57 -10.84 -5.55
CA LEU A 190 -20.87 -11.72 -6.48
C LEU A 190 -20.64 -13.07 -5.80
N GLY A 191 -21.45 -14.07 -6.15
CA GLY A 191 -21.36 -15.40 -5.59
C GLY A 191 -20.15 -16.20 -6.10
N ASN A 192 -19.83 -17.30 -5.40
CA ASN A 192 -18.82 -18.29 -5.82
C ASN A 192 -17.39 -17.75 -5.99
N VAL A 193 -17.05 -16.60 -5.41
CA VAL A 193 -15.67 -16.10 -5.38
C VAL A 193 -14.84 -16.91 -4.40
N ILE A 194 -13.68 -17.37 -4.85
CA ILE A 194 -12.71 -18.14 -4.06
C ILE A 194 -11.69 -17.16 -3.43
N SER A 195 -11.17 -16.27 -4.27
CA SER A 195 -10.21 -15.23 -3.89
C SER A 195 -10.34 -14.04 -4.82
N THR A 196 -9.93 -12.87 -4.34
CA THR A 196 -9.63 -11.74 -5.21
C THR A 196 -8.38 -11.03 -4.73
N GLU A 197 -7.43 -10.81 -5.64
CA GLU A 197 -6.27 -9.94 -5.43
C GLU A 197 -6.62 -8.55 -5.92
N ILE A 198 -6.18 -7.52 -5.20
CA ILE A 198 -6.43 -6.12 -5.52
C ILE A 198 -5.09 -5.38 -5.38
N THR A 199 -4.74 -4.61 -6.40
CA THR A 199 -3.52 -3.80 -6.43
C THR A 199 -3.86 -2.41 -6.96
N TYR A 200 -3.60 -1.40 -6.14
CA TYR A 200 -3.57 0.00 -6.56
C TYR A 200 -2.12 0.46 -6.66
N ALA A 201 -1.72 0.98 -7.81
CA ALA A 201 -0.38 1.49 -8.08
C ALA A 201 -0.46 2.96 -8.53
N ASN A 202 0.32 3.82 -7.90
CA ASN A 202 0.56 5.21 -8.32
C ASN A 202 1.61 5.28 -9.45
N ASN A 203 2.36 4.20 -9.67
CA ASN A 203 3.40 4.10 -10.71
C ASN A 203 4.37 5.27 -10.62
N LEU A 204 5.03 5.42 -9.46
CA LEU A 204 5.87 6.58 -9.20
C LEU A 204 7.05 6.63 -10.17
N ASP A 205 7.33 7.82 -10.70
CA ASP A 205 8.54 8.13 -11.43
C ASP A 205 9.58 8.69 -10.46
N ARG A 206 10.73 8.02 -10.34
CA ARG A 206 11.80 8.43 -9.44
C ARG A 206 12.64 9.52 -10.11
N ILE A 207 12.77 10.66 -9.44
CA ILE A 207 13.53 11.79 -9.95
C ILE A 207 14.99 11.65 -9.50
N GLU A 208 15.81 10.99 -10.31
CA GLU A 208 17.22 10.73 -10.03
C GLU A 208 18.14 11.86 -10.53
N THR A 209 17.94 13.09 -10.02
CA THR A 209 18.81 14.22 -10.38
C THR A 209 20.15 14.15 -9.63
N ILE A 210 21.17 14.81 -10.18
CA ILE A 210 22.50 14.85 -9.56
C ILE A 210 22.45 15.69 -8.30
N ARG A 211 22.62 15.04 -7.15
CA ARG A 211 22.74 15.67 -5.83
C ARG A 211 24.05 15.27 -5.17
N ALA A 212 24.58 16.17 -4.33
CA ALA A 212 25.83 15.92 -3.61
C ALA A 212 25.72 14.78 -2.57
N ASP A 213 24.51 14.46 -2.14
CA ASP A 213 24.19 13.36 -1.21
C ASP A 213 23.89 12.02 -1.93
N GLY A 214 23.80 12.03 -3.27
CA GLY A 214 23.50 10.83 -4.07
C GLY A 214 22.09 10.25 -3.88
N MET A 215 21.16 11.03 -3.32
CA MET A 215 19.76 10.65 -3.10
C MET A 215 18.87 11.06 -4.27
N ILE A 216 17.66 10.49 -4.34
CA ILE A 216 16.64 10.96 -5.29
C ILE A 216 16.10 12.33 -4.88
N ASP A 217 15.61 13.11 -5.83
CA ASP A 217 15.06 14.44 -5.57
C ASP A 217 13.56 14.41 -5.26
N GLY A 218 12.87 13.37 -5.73
CA GLY A 218 11.44 13.21 -5.60
C GLY A 218 10.95 11.87 -6.16
N ALA A 219 9.67 11.59 -5.92
CA ALA A 219 8.95 10.47 -6.53
C ALA A 219 7.57 10.96 -6.94
N ASP A 220 7.39 11.26 -8.22
CA ASP A 220 6.18 11.89 -8.74
C ASP A 220 5.17 10.83 -9.21
N PRO A 221 3.87 10.97 -8.91
CA PRO A 221 2.86 10.04 -9.41
C PRO A 221 2.71 10.14 -10.93
N SER A 222 2.56 8.98 -11.57
CA SER A 222 2.21 8.90 -12.99
C SER A 222 0.78 8.41 -13.18
N ILE A 223 0.48 7.76 -14.32
CA ILE A 223 -0.84 7.18 -14.56
C ILE A 223 -1.06 6.05 -13.57
N ALA A 224 -1.92 6.29 -12.58
CA ALA A 224 -2.31 5.27 -11.61
C ALA A 224 -3.01 4.09 -12.29
N ALA A 225 -2.83 2.89 -11.75
CA ALA A 225 -3.47 1.67 -12.18
C ALA A 225 -4.18 0.99 -11.01
N LEU A 226 -5.37 0.44 -11.25
CA LEU A 226 -6.07 -0.42 -10.32
C LEU A 226 -6.42 -1.72 -11.03
N THR A 227 -5.80 -2.81 -10.59
CA THR A 227 -5.91 -4.13 -11.20
C THR A 227 -6.20 -5.18 -10.15
N GLY A 228 -6.62 -6.35 -10.62
CA GLY A 228 -6.78 -7.48 -9.72
C GLY A 228 -7.07 -8.77 -10.45
N ARG A 229 -7.09 -9.84 -9.68
CA ARG A 229 -7.37 -11.19 -10.17
C ARG A 229 -8.45 -11.79 -9.31
N THR A 230 -9.61 -12.08 -9.89
CA THR A 230 -10.71 -12.73 -9.20
C THR A 230 -10.85 -14.18 -9.68
N GLU A 231 -10.74 -15.12 -8.74
CA GLU A 231 -10.98 -16.53 -8.99
C GLU A 231 -12.39 -16.90 -8.55
N VAL A 232 -13.17 -17.48 -9.45
CA VAL A 232 -14.54 -17.90 -9.19
C VAL A 232 -14.75 -19.36 -9.53
N ARG A 233 -15.65 -20.02 -8.78
CA ARG A 233 -16.26 -21.27 -9.25
C ARG A 233 -17.22 -20.95 -10.38
N PHE A 234 -17.02 -21.59 -11.53
CA PHE A 234 -17.78 -21.33 -12.73
C PHE A 234 -19.20 -21.87 -12.59
N ALA A 235 -20.14 -20.99 -12.23
CA ALA A 235 -21.54 -21.33 -12.00
C ALA A 235 -22.49 -20.81 -13.10
N ASP A 236 -22.13 -19.70 -13.74
CA ASP A 236 -22.93 -19.07 -14.79
C ASP A 236 -22.03 -18.30 -15.79
N GLN A 237 -22.63 -17.82 -16.89
CA GLN A 237 -21.92 -17.10 -17.94
C GLN A 237 -21.83 -15.59 -17.73
N THR A 238 -22.36 -15.02 -16.65
CA THR A 238 -22.54 -13.57 -16.50
C THR A 238 -21.22 -12.79 -16.68
N LEU A 239 -20.14 -13.23 -16.02
CA LEU A 239 -18.82 -12.62 -16.13
C LEU A 239 -18.18 -12.85 -17.51
N VAL A 240 -18.45 -14.01 -18.12
CA VAL A 240 -17.95 -14.34 -19.47
C VAL A 240 -18.64 -13.50 -20.53
N THR A 241 -19.97 -13.35 -20.44
CA THR A 241 -20.75 -12.50 -21.34
C THR A 241 -20.33 -11.05 -21.22
N GLN A 242 -20.09 -10.55 -20.01
CA GLN A 242 -19.51 -9.22 -19.80
C GLN A 242 -18.15 -9.08 -20.51
N ALA A 243 -17.24 -10.04 -20.28
CA ALA A 243 -15.93 -10.02 -20.88
C ALA A 243 -15.99 -10.04 -22.43
N ILE A 244 -16.90 -10.82 -23.02
CA ILE A 244 -17.11 -10.88 -24.47
C ILE A 244 -17.67 -9.55 -25.00
N ASN A 245 -18.62 -8.95 -24.30
CA ASN A 245 -19.25 -7.70 -24.71
C ASN A 245 -18.36 -6.47 -24.47
N GLY A 246 -17.28 -6.61 -23.70
CA GLY A 246 -16.38 -5.50 -23.37
C GLY A 246 -17.03 -4.40 -22.53
N THR A 247 -18.13 -4.71 -21.82
CA THR A 247 -18.83 -3.73 -20.98
C THR A 247 -18.18 -3.61 -19.62
N SER A 248 -18.08 -2.40 -19.08
CA SER A 248 -17.62 -2.19 -17.71
C SER A 248 -18.67 -2.65 -16.67
N CYS A 249 -18.22 -2.92 -15.45
CA CYS A 249 -19.08 -3.04 -14.28
C CYS A 249 -18.44 -2.36 -13.07
N GLU A 250 -19.25 -2.04 -12.07
CA GLU A 250 -18.75 -1.66 -10.76
C GLU A 250 -18.43 -2.91 -9.94
N LEU A 251 -17.26 -2.93 -9.29
CA LEU A 251 -16.93 -3.92 -8.26
C LEU A 251 -16.78 -3.22 -6.91
N GLU A 252 -17.39 -3.80 -5.89
CA GLU A 252 -17.28 -3.34 -4.50
C GLU A 252 -16.63 -4.43 -3.66
N PHE A 253 -15.57 -4.06 -2.93
CA PHE A 253 -14.92 -4.89 -1.94
C PHE A 253 -15.12 -4.23 -0.57
N SER A 254 -15.84 -4.88 0.33
CA SER A 254 -16.19 -4.30 1.63
C SER A 254 -15.83 -5.22 2.78
N TYR A 255 -15.55 -4.62 3.93
CA TYR A 255 -15.38 -5.26 5.22
C TYR A 255 -16.21 -4.50 6.25
N SER A 256 -16.94 -5.20 7.10
CA SER A 256 -17.73 -4.56 8.16
C SER A 256 -17.65 -5.33 9.47
N LEU A 257 -17.43 -4.60 10.56
CA LEU A 257 -17.45 -5.14 11.91
C LEU A 257 -18.83 -4.95 12.54
N VAL A 258 -19.14 -5.80 13.52
CA VAL A 258 -20.40 -5.72 14.27
C VAL A 258 -20.48 -4.47 15.16
N SER A 259 -19.33 -3.86 15.48
CA SER A 259 -19.17 -2.63 16.24
C SER A 259 -19.50 -1.37 15.41
N GLY A 260 -19.54 -1.46 14.08
CA GLY A 260 -19.98 -0.40 13.18
C GLY A 260 -18.91 0.12 12.21
N GLU A 261 -17.64 -0.17 12.46
CA GLU A 261 -16.54 0.21 11.57
C GLU A 261 -16.63 -0.54 10.25
N SER A 262 -16.30 0.15 9.16
CA SER A 262 -16.31 -0.46 7.83
C SER A 262 -15.28 0.15 6.90
N LEU A 263 -14.79 -0.68 5.99
CA LEU A 263 -13.93 -0.29 4.88
C LEU A 263 -14.59 -0.76 3.59
N THR A 264 -14.81 0.14 2.64
CA THR A 264 -15.38 -0.18 1.33
C THR A 264 -14.51 0.41 0.24
N VAL A 265 -14.09 -0.42 -0.71
CA VAL A 265 -13.39 -0.03 -1.94
C VAL A 265 -14.34 -0.25 -3.10
N THR A 266 -14.80 0.84 -3.71
CA THR A 266 -15.67 0.82 -4.89
C THR A 266 -14.85 1.17 -6.13
N VAL A 267 -14.79 0.24 -7.07
CA VAL A 267 -14.10 0.37 -8.35
C VAL A 267 -15.16 0.57 -9.44
N HIS A 268 -15.21 1.77 -10.01
CA HIS A 268 -16.38 2.26 -10.73
C HIS A 268 -16.53 1.63 -12.13
N ALA A 269 -15.42 1.41 -12.84
CA ALA A 269 -15.42 0.88 -14.19
C ALA A 269 -14.38 -0.22 -14.36
N VAL A 270 -14.78 -1.48 -14.15
CA VAL A 270 -13.94 -2.67 -14.28
C VAL A 270 -14.21 -3.40 -15.59
N TYR A 271 -13.14 -3.71 -16.31
CA TYR A 271 -13.15 -4.52 -17.52
C TYR A 271 -12.57 -5.90 -17.23
N LEU A 272 -13.26 -6.93 -17.71
CA LEU A 272 -12.88 -8.32 -17.55
C LEU A 272 -12.29 -8.85 -18.87
N PRO A 273 -11.11 -9.49 -18.87
CA PRO A 273 -10.64 -10.20 -20.04
C PRO A 273 -11.46 -11.47 -20.25
N ARG A 274 -11.49 -11.99 -21.49
CA ARG A 274 -12.09 -13.29 -21.77
C ARG A 274 -11.29 -14.37 -21.02
N PRO A 275 -11.90 -15.10 -20.07
CA PRO A 275 -11.17 -16.11 -19.31
C PRO A 275 -10.94 -17.34 -20.17
N ARG A 276 -9.87 -18.08 -19.88
CA ARG A 276 -9.76 -19.48 -20.31
C ARG A 276 -10.49 -20.34 -19.29
N ILE A 277 -11.50 -21.08 -19.75
CA ILE A 277 -12.25 -22.02 -18.91
C ILE A 277 -11.75 -23.42 -19.25
N GLU A 278 -10.95 -24.00 -18.35
CA GLU A 278 -10.35 -25.31 -18.54
C GLU A 278 -11.12 -26.38 -17.76
N ILE A 279 -11.28 -27.56 -18.36
CA ILE A 279 -11.80 -28.77 -17.70
C ILE A 279 -10.60 -29.65 -17.34
N GLY A 280 -10.02 -29.42 -16.16
CA GLY A 280 -8.79 -30.08 -15.72
C GLY A 280 -8.99 -31.44 -15.05
N GLY A 281 -10.22 -31.88 -14.81
CA GLY A 281 -10.51 -33.13 -14.12
C GLY A 281 -11.96 -33.24 -13.62
N PRO A 282 -12.27 -34.20 -12.73
CA PRO A 282 -13.64 -34.46 -12.28
C PRO A 282 -14.18 -33.46 -11.23
N GLN A 283 -13.38 -32.47 -10.82
CA GLN A 283 -13.77 -31.47 -9.82
C GLN A 283 -14.50 -30.28 -10.46
N GLY A 284 -15.00 -29.37 -9.62
CA GLY A 284 -15.66 -28.15 -10.07
C GLY A 284 -14.73 -27.25 -10.90
N ILE A 285 -15.26 -26.69 -11.98
CA ILE A 285 -14.54 -25.81 -12.90
C ILE A 285 -14.36 -24.43 -12.24
N GLN A 286 -13.16 -23.85 -12.42
CA GLN A 286 -12.84 -22.50 -11.98
C GLN A 286 -12.52 -21.61 -13.17
N ALA A 287 -12.76 -20.32 -13.01
CA ALA A 287 -12.38 -19.29 -13.98
C ALA A 287 -11.64 -18.17 -13.24
N SER A 288 -10.55 -17.71 -13.85
CA SER A 288 -9.78 -16.55 -13.37
C SER A 288 -10.04 -15.36 -14.29
N PHE A 289 -10.26 -14.20 -13.69
CA PHE A 289 -10.43 -12.93 -14.39
C PHE A 289 -9.40 -11.92 -13.89
N ASP A 290 -8.38 -11.67 -14.69
CA ASP A 290 -7.34 -10.65 -14.45
C ASP A 290 -7.85 -9.28 -14.92
N TRP A 291 -8.70 -8.68 -14.10
CA TRP A 291 -9.43 -7.48 -14.45
C TRP A 291 -8.60 -6.20 -14.30
N GLN A 292 -9.03 -5.17 -15.02
CA GLN A 292 -8.42 -3.85 -14.99
C GLN A 292 -9.50 -2.79 -14.84
N ALA A 293 -9.26 -1.81 -13.97
CA ALA A 293 -10.11 -0.65 -13.84
C ALA A 293 -9.75 0.42 -14.87
N ALA A 294 -10.73 1.24 -15.23
CA ALA A 294 -10.53 2.47 -15.97
C ALA A 294 -11.14 3.65 -15.21
N ARG A 295 -10.81 4.87 -15.63
CA ARG A 295 -11.47 6.08 -15.16
C ARG A 295 -12.94 6.04 -15.58
N ASP A 296 -13.85 6.15 -14.61
CA ASP A 296 -15.26 6.31 -14.92
C ASP A 296 -15.51 7.69 -15.56
N ALA A 297 -16.26 7.71 -16.66
CA ALA A 297 -16.48 8.93 -17.45
C ALA A 297 -17.37 9.96 -16.73
N THR A 298 -18.22 9.52 -15.80
CA THR A 298 -19.16 10.38 -15.07
C THR A 298 -18.54 10.93 -13.79
N LEU A 299 -17.91 10.05 -13.00
CA LEU A 299 -17.29 10.38 -11.72
C LEU A 299 -15.87 10.93 -11.86
N GLY A 300 -15.25 10.73 -13.02
CA GLY A 300 -13.92 11.22 -13.35
C GLY A 300 -12.78 10.54 -12.61
N ARG A 301 -13.00 9.37 -11.99
CA ARG A 301 -12.04 8.64 -11.14
C ARG A 301 -12.15 7.12 -11.33
N MET A 302 -11.13 6.35 -10.95
CA MET A 302 -11.16 4.88 -11.03
C MET A 302 -11.87 4.24 -9.83
N CYS A 303 -11.56 4.70 -8.62
CA CYS A 303 -12.15 4.17 -7.40
C CYS A 303 -12.41 5.23 -6.33
N THR A 304 -13.26 4.86 -5.38
CA THR A 304 -13.52 5.55 -4.13
C THR A 304 -13.28 4.55 -2.99
N VAL A 305 -12.55 4.96 -1.96
CA VAL A 305 -12.41 4.18 -0.72
C VAL A 305 -13.11 4.93 0.39
N THR A 306 -14.01 4.26 1.10
CA THR A 306 -14.72 4.80 2.26
C THR A 306 -14.29 4.03 3.50
N LEU A 307 -13.77 4.74 4.49
CA LEU A 307 -13.44 4.21 5.81
C LEU A 307 -14.33 4.89 6.85
N ILE A 308 -15.02 4.10 7.67
CA ILE A 308 -15.87 4.57 8.77
C ILE A 308 -15.29 4.05 10.08
N ASN A 309 -14.96 4.97 11.00
CA ASN A 309 -14.36 4.68 12.32
C ASN A 309 -14.51 5.91 13.25
N ASP A 310 -13.83 5.91 14.40
CA ASP A 310 -13.85 7.00 15.38
C ASP A 310 -12.63 7.94 15.32
N ILE A 311 -11.78 7.83 14.28
CA ILE A 311 -10.63 8.71 14.07
C ILE A 311 -11.11 10.01 13.39
N GLU A 312 -10.84 11.16 14.00
CA GLU A 312 -11.31 12.44 13.44
C GLU A 312 -10.51 12.85 12.19
N GLU A 313 -9.19 12.67 12.20
CA GLU A 313 -8.29 13.14 11.14
C GLU A 313 -7.15 12.14 10.86
N TYR A 314 -6.72 12.12 9.59
CA TYR A 314 -5.59 11.35 9.07
C TYR A 314 -4.57 12.27 8.43
#